data_AF-A0A7C6BMY8-F1
#
_entry.id   AF-A0A7C6BMY8-F1
#
_cell.length_a   1.000
_cell.length_b   1.000
_cell.length_c   1.000
_cell.angle_alpha   90.00
_cell.angle_beta   90.00
_cell.angle_gamma   90.00
#
_symmetry.space_group_name_H-M   'P 1'
#
loop_
_entity.id
_entity.type
_entity.pdbx_description
1 polymer ?
#
loop_
_entity_poly.entity_id
_entity_poly.type
_entity_poly.pdbx_seq_one_letter_code
_entity_poly.pdbx_strand_id
1 'polypeptide(L)' 'PNQVDIPRNFELFNTAMVFNQVNLNRNIYQNIFPEEMHASSCIQCGICEEKCPQNIPIRDWLIKVEKTLGRKD' A
#
# COMPACT_ATOMS: atom_id res chain seq x y z
N PRO A 1 -7.50 11.14 4.28
CA PRO A 1 -7.72 10.60 5.64
C PRO A 1 -6.48 9.81 6.08
N ASN A 2 -6.11 9.87 7.36
CA ASN A 2 -5.05 9.07 7.99
C ASN A 2 -3.70 8.99 7.26
N GLN A 3 -3.32 10.03 6.51
CA GLN A 3 -1.98 10.20 5.93
C GLN A 3 -1.48 9.06 5.01
N VAL A 4 -2.33 8.09 4.64
CA VAL A 4 -1.97 6.96 3.77
C VAL A 4 -1.42 7.48 2.43
N ASP A 5 -0.16 7.18 2.15
CA ASP A 5 0.47 7.51 0.88
C ASP A 5 0.18 6.41 -0.14
N ILE A 6 -1.00 6.47 -0.75
CA ILE A 6 -1.50 5.49 -1.72
C ILE A 6 -0.49 5.27 -2.87
N PRO A 7 0.06 6.31 -3.52
CA PRO A 7 1.09 6.14 -4.55
C PRO A 7 2.29 5.32 -4.08
N ARG A 8 2.88 5.65 -2.92
CA ARG A 8 4.08 4.95 -2.44
C ARG A 8 3.81 3.49 -2.08
N ASN A 9 2.66 3.22 -1.47
CA ASN A 9 2.20 1.85 -1.19
C ASN A 9 2.12 1.02 -2.48
N PHE A 10 1.55 1.58 -3.55
CA PHE A 10 1.41 0.89 -4.83
C PHE A 10 2.75 0.73 -5.55
N GLU A 11 3.64 1.72 -5.47
CA GLU A 11 4.99 1.63 -6.03
C GLU A 11 5.78 0.47 -5.44
N LEU A 12 5.80 0.34 -4.10
CA LEU A 12 6.50 -0.76 -3.41
C LEU A 12 5.90 -2.11 -3.77
N PHE A 13 4.57 -2.21 -3.81
CA PHE A 13 3.88 -3.45 -4.21
C PHE A 13 4.16 -3.81 -5.67
N ASN A 14 4.05 -2.86 -6.59
CA ASN A 14 4.26 -3.12 -8.02
C ASN A 14 5.71 -3.53 -8.28
N THR A 15 6.68 -2.85 -7.65
CA THR A 15 8.10 -3.21 -7.74
C THR A 15 8.35 -4.62 -7.20
N ALA A 16 7.75 -4.95 -6.05
CA ALA A 16 7.83 -6.29 -5.48
C ALA A 16 7.33 -7.38 -6.45
N MET A 17 6.19 -7.13 -7.12
CA MET A 17 5.56 -8.12 -8.01
C MET A 17 6.26 -8.23 -9.37
N VAL A 18 6.60 -7.10 -10.02
CA VAL A 18 7.21 -7.09 -11.35
C VAL A 18 8.62 -7.67 -11.33
N PHE A 19 9.42 -7.33 -10.31
CA PHE A 19 10.81 -7.76 -10.22
C PHE A 19 11.02 -8.97 -9.32
N ASN A 20 9.94 -9.56 -8.78
CA ASN A 20 9.98 -10.66 -7.81
C ASN A 20 10.85 -10.31 -6.57
N GLN A 21 10.74 -9.08 -6.08
CA GLN A 21 11.53 -8.51 -4.99
C GLN A 21 10.70 -8.27 -3.72
N VAL A 22 9.86 -9.24 -3.34
CA VAL A 22 8.95 -9.13 -2.20
C VAL A 22 9.69 -8.84 -0.89
N ASN A 23 10.78 -9.57 -0.60
CA ASN A 23 11.52 -9.41 0.66
C ASN A 23 12.18 -8.02 0.78
N LEU A 24 12.78 -7.52 -0.30
CA LEU A 24 13.40 -6.20 -0.32
C LEU A 24 12.35 -5.09 -0.10
N ASN A 25 11.26 -5.13 -0.86
CA ASN A 25 10.22 -4.10 -0.76
C ASN A 25 9.45 -4.18 0.55
N ARG A 26 9.29 -5.39 1.12
CA ARG A 26 8.78 -5.60 2.48
C ARG A 26 9.68 -4.94 3.51
N ASN A 27 11.01 -5.10 3.40
CA ASN A 27 11.94 -4.44 4.32
C ASN A 27 11.87 -2.90 4.22
N ILE A 28 11.77 -2.36 2.99
CA ILE A 28 11.59 -0.91 2.79
C ILE A 28 10.28 -0.45 3.41
N TYR A 29 9.18 -1.16 3.13
CA TYR A 29 7.86 -0.88 3.68
C TYR A 29 7.90 -0.86 5.22
N GLN A 30 8.48 -1.89 5.85
CA GLN A 30 8.41 -2.05 7.30
C GLN A 30 9.39 -1.17 8.10
N ASN A 31 10.56 -0.87 7.53
CA ASN A 31 11.66 -0.29 8.31
C ASN A 31 12.09 1.11 7.85
N ILE A 32 11.64 1.56 6.67
CA ILE A 32 12.05 2.84 6.07
C ILE A 32 10.85 3.74 5.81
N PHE A 33 9.75 3.17 5.31
CA PHE A 33 8.53 3.91 5.01
C PHE A 33 7.74 4.17 6.31
N PRO A 34 7.33 5.42 6.63
CA PRO A 34 6.63 5.74 7.88
C PRO A 34 5.31 4.97 8.04
N GLU A 35 5.09 4.39 9.23
CA GLU A 35 3.96 3.49 9.51
C GLU A 35 2.60 4.15 9.36
N GLU A 36 2.48 5.43 9.72
CA GLU A 36 1.26 6.21 9.54
C GLU A 36 0.88 6.40 8.06
N MET A 37 1.82 6.19 7.13
CA MET A 37 1.59 6.26 5.69
C MET A 37 1.30 4.90 5.06
N HIS A 38 1.41 3.81 5.81
CA HIS A 38 1.20 2.44 5.34
C HIS A 38 -0.25 2.16 4.93
N ALA A 39 -0.45 1.10 4.14
CA ALA A 39 -1.75 0.60 3.77
C ALA A 39 -2.57 0.13 4.98
N SER A 40 -1.93 -0.33 6.06
CA SER A 40 -2.56 -0.66 7.35
C SER A 40 -3.33 0.52 7.97
N SER A 41 -2.91 1.75 7.70
CA SER A 41 -3.58 2.97 8.18
C SER A 41 -4.88 3.31 7.42
N CYS A 42 -5.22 2.55 6.37
CA CYS A 42 -6.43 2.75 5.58
C CYS A 42 -7.69 2.31 6.32
N ILE A 43 -8.56 3.26 6.64
CA ILE A 43 -9.87 3.03 7.28
C ILE A 43 -11.01 2.73 6.30
N GLN A 44 -10.69 2.38 5.05
CA GLN A 44 -11.68 1.93 4.05
C GLN A 44 -12.80 2.93 3.70
N CYS A 45 -12.56 4.23 3.90
CA CYS A 45 -13.57 5.29 3.71
C CYS A 45 -14.05 5.52 2.27
N GLY A 46 -13.33 5.06 1.24
CA GLY A 46 -13.74 5.15 -0.16
C GLY A 46 -13.49 6.50 -0.87
N ILE A 47 -13.18 7.58 -0.14
CA ILE A 47 -12.98 8.93 -0.70
C ILE A 47 -11.91 8.98 -1.81
N CYS A 48 -10.87 8.14 -1.72
CA CYS A 48 -9.84 8.07 -2.75
C CYS A 48 -10.36 7.52 -4.08
N GLU A 49 -11.31 6.58 -4.05
CA GLU A 49 -11.88 5.95 -5.24
C GLU A 49 -12.80 6.93 -5.97
N GLU A 50 -13.63 7.67 -5.24
CA GLU A 50 -14.50 8.72 -5.81
C GLU A 50 -13.72 9.81 -6.55
N LYS A 51 -12.48 10.09 -6.09
CA LYS A 51 -11.60 11.10 -6.68
C LYS A 51 -10.69 10.55 -7.77
N CYS A 52 -10.62 9.23 -7.97
CA CYS A 52 -9.65 8.61 -8.86
C CYS A 52 -10.17 8.62 -10.30
N PRO A 53 -9.52 9.35 -11.25
CA PRO A 53 -9.99 9.40 -12.63
C PRO A 53 -9.88 8.06 -13.37
N GLN A 54 -9.09 7.12 -12.84
CA GLN A 54 -8.87 5.80 -13.43
C GLN A 54 -9.89 4.75 -12.96
N ASN A 55 -10.76 5.09 -11.98
CA ASN A 55 -11.76 4.18 -11.42
C ASN A 55 -11.20 2.81 -10.97
N ILE A 56 -10.05 2.82 -10.28
CA ILE A 56 -9.44 1.59 -9.76
C ILE A 56 -9.92 1.31 -8.32
N PRO A 57 -9.98 0.02 -7.90
CA PRO A 57 -10.41 -0.36 -6.56
C PRO A 57 -9.27 -0.17 -5.53
N ILE A 58 -8.97 1.10 -5.21
CA ILE A 58 -7.82 1.48 -4.36
C ILE A 58 -7.85 0.75 -3.01
N ARG A 59 -9.03 0.65 -2.39
CA ARG A 59 -9.19 0.03 -1.07
C ARG A 59 -8.79 -1.45 -1.06
N ASP A 60 -9.23 -2.19 -2.08
CA ASP A 60 -8.90 -3.60 -2.24
C ASP A 60 -7.41 -3.79 -2.51
N TRP A 61 -6.80 -2.88 -3.27
CA TRP A 61 -5.37 -2.90 -3.51
C TRP A 61 -4.56 -2.62 -2.25
N LEU A 62 -4.97 -1.67 -1.41
CA LEU A 62 -4.31 -1.42 -0.13
C LEU A 62 -4.37 -2.65 0.79
N ILE A 63 -5.47 -3.40 0.81
CA ILE A 63 -5.55 -4.68 1.53
C ILE A 63 -4.51 -5.68 1.00
N LYS A 64 -4.30 -5.74 -0.32
CA LYS A 64 -3.26 -6.60 -0.93
C LYS A 64 -1.85 -6.12 -0.60
N VAL A 65 -1.61 -4.81 -0.61
CA VAL A 65 -0.31 -4.23 -0.20
C VAL A 65 0.01 -4.67 1.22
N GLU A 66 -0.91 -4.48 2.16
CA GLU A 66 -0.69 -4.83 3.56
C GLU A 66 -0.45 -6.34 3.73
N LYS A 67 -1.23 -7.20 3.07
CA LYS A 67 -1.00 -8.65 3.12
C LYS A 67 0.37 -9.07 2.58
N THR A 68 0.89 -8.36 1.58
CA THR A 68 2.12 -8.74 0.87
C THR A 68 3.38 -8.11 1.47
N LEU A 69 3.31 -6.89 2.00
CA LEU A 69 4.46 -6.13 2.51
C LEU A 69 4.38 -5.82 4.01
N GLY A 70 3.18 -5.88 4.60
CA GLY A 70 2.97 -5.73 6.04
C GLY A 70 3.60 -6.86 6.86
N ARG A 71 3.64 -6.69 8.18
CA ARG A 71 4.15 -7.73 9.07
C ARG A 71 3.23 -8.94 9.02
N LYS A 72 3.82 -10.14 8.94
CA LYS A 72 3.13 -11.35 9.36
C LYS A 72 3.40 -11.47 10.84
N ASP A 73 2.34 -11.51 11.63
CA ASP A 73 2.41 -12.17 12.92
C ASP A 73 2.71 -13.67 12.70
#